data_AF-G6AYE4-F1
#
_entry.id   AF-G6AYE4-F1
#
_cell.length_a   1.000
_cell.length_b   1.000
_cell.length_c   1.000
_cell.angle_alpha   90.00
_cell.angle_beta   90.00
_cell.angle_gamma   90.00
#
_symmetry.space_group_name_H-M   'P 1'
#
loop_
_entity.id
_entity.type
_entity.pdbx_description
1 polymer ?
#
loop_
_entity_poly.entity_id
_entity_poly.type
_entity_poly.pdbx_seq_one_letter_code
_entity_poly.pdbx_strand_id
1 'polypeptide(L)'
;MREVLLARHGSLLQKNPEIAVFWDIENNKEKTADDVTSMCDYKASWKCPKCGHQWIKRVNKMVLYPCCPKCKYSLNEKKKTIIQFDLKLNEIARYDSPKKAAIATGIDRQYILSTARHDSKSTHGYVFRYEDDNTDINQFTPTHQPTPKAVLQYTKEGKFVKEWNSIRKAEIKYSIANGKISAVCKGQRKSAGGYIWKYKDVE
;
A
#
# COMPACT_ATOMS: atom_id res chain seq x y z
N MET A 1 -36.12 22.80 21.30
CA MET A 1 -34.71 22.35 21.49
C MET A 1 -34.03 21.95 20.18
N ARG A 2 -34.64 21.10 19.33
CA ARG A 2 -34.09 20.68 18.02
C ARG A 2 -33.79 21.84 17.07
N GLU A 3 -34.74 22.77 16.89
CA GLU A 3 -34.57 23.94 16.00
C GLU A 3 -33.42 24.86 16.44
N VAL A 4 -33.25 25.06 17.75
CA VAL A 4 -32.13 25.85 18.31
C VAL A 4 -30.78 25.21 18.00
N LEU A 5 -30.69 23.88 18.06
CA LEU A 5 -29.46 23.15 17.72
C LEU A 5 -29.15 23.21 16.22
N LEU A 6 -30.17 23.11 15.36
CA LEU A 6 -30.02 23.27 13.91
C LEU A 6 -29.59 24.69 13.55
N ALA A 7 -30.19 25.72 14.15
CA ALA A 7 -29.80 27.11 13.92
C ALA A 7 -28.35 27.39 14.34
N ARG A 8 -27.88 26.79 15.45
CA ARG A 8 -26.52 26.99 15.96
C ARG A 8 -25.44 26.23 15.18
N HIS A 9 -25.71 24.97 14.81
CA HIS A 9 -24.70 24.07 14.26
C HIS A 9 -24.84 23.79 12.76
N GLY A 10 -25.99 24.12 12.17
CA GLY A 10 -26.37 23.71 10.82
C GLY A 10 -26.81 22.25 10.76
N SER A 11 -27.50 21.91 9.67
CA SER A 11 -27.89 20.54 9.38
C SER A 11 -26.75 19.70 8.78
N LEU A 12 -26.94 18.38 8.74
CA LEU A 12 -26.03 17.45 8.08
C LEU A 12 -25.93 17.77 6.59
N LEU A 13 -27.05 18.10 5.93
CA LEU A 13 -27.07 18.48 4.52
C LEU A 13 -26.26 19.76 4.26
N GLN A 14 -26.37 20.77 5.14
CA GLN A 14 -25.66 22.03 4.99
C GLN A 14 -24.16 21.91 5.30
N LYS A 15 -23.78 21.14 6.31
CA LYS A 15 -22.39 21.07 6.81
C LYS A 15 -21.57 19.94 6.20
N ASN A 16 -22.22 18.85 5.78
CA ASN A 16 -21.57 17.66 5.23
C ASN A 16 -22.37 17.11 4.03
N PRO A 17 -22.55 17.91 2.95
CA PRO A 17 -23.35 17.50 1.80
C PRO A 17 -22.85 16.21 1.16
N GLU A 18 -21.54 15.97 1.16
CA GLU A 18 -20.92 14.74 0.68
C GLU A 18 -21.40 13.49 1.44
N ILE A 19 -21.63 13.62 2.75
CA ILE A 19 -22.10 12.53 3.63
C ILE A 19 -23.62 12.36 3.47
N ALA A 20 -24.35 13.45 3.27
CA ALA A 20 -25.79 13.42 3.01
C ALA A 20 -26.16 12.61 1.75
N VAL A 21 -25.24 12.45 0.79
CA VAL A 21 -25.41 11.54 -0.38
C VAL A 21 -25.67 10.08 0.03
N PHE A 22 -25.22 9.66 1.22
CA PHE A 22 -25.47 8.32 1.73
C PHE A 22 -26.84 8.18 2.41
N TRP A 23 -27.60 9.26 2.58
CA TRP A 23 -28.88 9.21 3.29
C TRP A 23 -29.90 8.36 2.53
N ASP A 24 -30.51 7.37 3.20
CA ASP A 24 -31.57 6.56 2.60
C ASP A 24 -32.93 7.24 2.81
N ILE A 25 -33.40 7.99 1.81
CA ILE A 25 -34.67 8.75 1.88
C ILE A 25 -35.86 7.79 2.10
N GLU A 26 -35.85 6.62 1.44
CA GLU A 26 -36.96 5.66 1.51
C GLU A 26 -37.10 5.05 2.91
N ASN A 27 -35.99 4.86 3.62
CA ASN A 27 -35.95 4.21 4.92
C ASN A 27 -35.84 5.17 6.13
N ASN A 28 -35.77 6.48 5.89
CA ASN A 28 -35.79 7.51 6.95
C ASN A 28 -37.01 8.44 6.83
N LYS A 29 -38.17 7.95 6.36
CA LYS A 29 -39.36 8.73 5.96
C LYS A 29 -39.74 9.93 6.85
N GLU A 30 -39.50 9.85 8.17
CA GLU A 30 -39.82 10.91 9.14
C GLU A 30 -38.76 12.03 9.26
N LYS A 31 -37.56 11.83 8.72
CA LYS A 31 -36.44 12.76 8.84
C LYS A 31 -35.60 12.79 7.57
N THR A 32 -35.28 13.99 7.13
CA THR A 32 -34.29 14.25 6.10
C THR A 32 -32.93 14.53 6.72
N ALA A 33 -31.89 14.54 5.88
CA ALA A 33 -30.57 15.02 6.28
C ALA A 33 -30.55 16.50 6.71
N ASP A 34 -31.59 17.29 6.37
CA ASP A 34 -31.69 18.68 6.81
C ASP A 34 -32.24 18.80 8.24
N ASP A 35 -32.89 17.76 8.75
CA ASP A 35 -33.52 17.80 10.07
C ASP A 35 -32.61 17.30 11.22
N VAL A 36 -31.35 16.98 10.93
CA VAL A 36 -30.39 16.44 11.90
C VAL A 36 -29.07 17.20 11.85
N THR A 37 -28.42 17.40 12.99
CA THR A 37 -27.05 17.97 13.05
C THR A 37 -26.01 16.87 12.86
N SER A 38 -24.82 17.21 12.36
CA SER A 38 -23.71 16.25 12.15
C SER A 38 -23.22 15.56 13.43
N MET A 39 -23.50 16.13 14.61
CA MET A 39 -23.05 15.62 15.91
C MET A 39 -24.08 14.74 16.62
N CYS A 40 -25.31 14.62 16.09
CA CYS A 40 -26.35 13.88 16.77
C CYS A 40 -26.09 12.36 16.76
N ASP A 41 -26.66 11.67 17.73
CA ASP A 41 -26.55 10.22 17.91
C ASP A 41 -27.71 9.43 17.28
N TYR A 42 -28.59 10.11 16.52
CA TYR A 42 -29.71 9.51 15.81
C TYR A 42 -29.24 8.37 14.90
N LYS A 43 -29.91 7.21 15.01
CA LYS A 43 -29.67 6.05 14.15
C LYS A 43 -30.45 6.25 12.85
N ALA A 44 -29.74 6.62 11.79
CA ALA A 44 -30.31 6.75 10.46
C ALA A 44 -30.02 5.50 9.61
N SER A 45 -30.87 5.29 8.61
CA SER A 45 -30.65 4.35 7.51
C SER A 45 -29.76 5.02 6.45
N TRP A 46 -28.75 4.29 5.97
CA TRP A 46 -27.79 4.76 4.97
C TRP A 46 -27.78 3.81 3.79
N LYS A 47 -27.54 4.35 2.59
CA LYS A 47 -27.44 3.62 1.32
C LYS A 47 -26.15 4.01 0.61
N CYS A 48 -25.34 3.03 0.23
CA CYS A 48 -24.09 3.30 -0.48
C CYS A 48 -24.40 3.78 -1.90
N PRO A 49 -23.91 4.97 -2.33
CA PRO A 49 -24.13 5.47 -3.68
C PRO A 49 -23.38 4.65 -4.75
N LYS A 50 -22.39 3.83 -4.36
CA LYS A 50 -21.60 3.00 -5.30
C LYS A 50 -22.18 1.61 -5.52
N CYS A 51 -22.71 0.96 -4.49
CA CYS A 51 -23.12 -0.44 -4.56
C CYS A 51 -24.55 -0.71 -4.08
N GLY A 52 -25.29 0.33 -3.68
CA GLY A 52 -26.68 0.23 -3.23
C GLY A 52 -26.89 -0.47 -1.88
N HIS A 53 -25.83 -0.98 -1.23
CA HIS A 53 -25.95 -1.62 0.07
C HIS A 53 -26.55 -0.68 1.11
N GLN A 54 -27.46 -1.19 1.93
CA GLN A 54 -28.12 -0.44 2.99
C GLN A 54 -27.64 -0.90 4.37
N TRP A 55 -27.51 0.04 5.31
CA TRP A 55 -27.15 -0.27 6.70
C TRP A 55 -27.64 0.83 7.65
N ILE A 56 -27.72 0.51 8.94
CA ILE A 56 -28.09 1.47 10.00
C ILE A 56 -26.83 1.90 10.75
N LYS A 57 -26.67 3.22 10.97
CA LYS A 57 -25.55 3.80 11.73
C LYS A 57 -25.95 5.14 12.34
N ARG A 58 -25.32 5.50 13.47
CA ARG A 58 -25.50 6.84 14.07
C ARG A 58 -24.94 7.94 13.17
N VAL A 59 -25.61 9.09 13.08
CA VAL A 59 -25.18 10.24 12.26
C VAL A 59 -23.76 10.68 12.60
N ASN A 60 -23.44 10.96 13.87
CA ASN A 60 -22.09 11.35 14.27
C ASN A 60 -21.00 10.32 13.90
N LYS A 61 -21.31 9.02 13.97
CA LYS A 61 -20.39 7.95 13.55
C LYS A 61 -20.27 7.84 12.04
N MET A 62 -21.33 8.17 11.30
CA MET A 62 -21.26 8.23 9.84
C MET A 62 -20.43 9.43 9.38
N VAL A 63 -20.55 10.57 10.06
CA VAL A 63 -19.72 11.75 9.80
C VAL A 63 -18.23 11.47 10.04
N LEU A 64 -17.89 10.83 11.16
CA LEU A 64 -16.51 10.47 11.48
C LEU A 64 -15.94 9.38 10.56
N TYR A 65 -16.78 8.45 10.10
CA TYR A 65 -16.36 7.30 9.30
C TYR A 65 -17.37 7.00 8.18
N PRO A 66 -17.41 7.82 7.12
CA PRO A 66 -18.36 7.71 6.01
C PRO A 66 -17.92 6.61 5.06
N CYS A 67 -18.04 5.36 5.50
CA CYS A 67 -17.55 4.18 4.79
C CYS A 67 -18.63 3.12 4.67
N CYS A 68 -18.84 2.62 3.45
CA CYS A 68 -19.72 1.48 3.20
C CYS A 68 -19.10 0.18 3.75
N PRO A 69 -19.78 -0.56 4.65
CA PRO A 69 -19.22 -1.77 5.24
C PRO A 69 -19.02 -2.90 4.20
N LYS A 70 -19.84 -2.92 3.13
CA LYS A 70 -19.78 -3.93 2.06
C LYS A 70 -18.65 -3.67 1.06
N CYS A 71 -18.67 -2.54 0.36
CA CYS A 71 -17.72 -2.26 -0.73
C CYS A 71 -16.50 -1.41 -0.32
N LYS A 72 -16.41 -1.02 0.95
CA LYS A 72 -15.34 -0.17 1.51
C LYS A 72 -15.20 1.21 0.87
N TYR A 73 -16.17 1.64 0.03
CA TYR A 73 -16.23 3.01 -0.48
C TYR A 73 -16.31 3.99 0.67
N SER A 74 -15.36 4.93 0.75
CA SER A 74 -15.18 5.85 1.86
C SER A 74 -14.93 7.27 1.37
N LEU A 75 -15.61 8.27 1.95
CA LEU A 75 -15.32 9.68 1.68
C LEU A 75 -14.11 10.21 2.46
N ASN A 76 -13.68 9.50 3.50
CA ASN A 76 -12.45 9.81 4.25
C ASN A 76 -11.18 9.39 3.51
N GLU A 77 -11.28 8.85 2.29
CA GLU A 77 -10.12 8.59 1.45
C GLU A 77 -9.60 9.94 0.93
N LYS A 78 -8.97 10.73 1.83
CA LYS A 78 -8.05 11.79 1.41
C LYS A 78 -7.04 11.11 0.50
N LYS A 79 -7.17 11.37 -0.79
CA LYS A 79 -6.20 11.00 -1.79
C LYS A 79 -4.93 11.75 -1.45
N LYS A 80 -4.08 11.12 -0.65
CA LYS A 80 -2.79 11.67 -0.31
C LYS A 80 -1.87 11.40 -1.48
N THR A 81 -1.33 12.48 -2.06
CA THR A 81 -0.26 12.39 -3.03
C THR A 81 0.86 11.56 -2.44
N ILE A 82 1.37 10.63 -3.23
CA ILE A 82 2.51 9.80 -2.87
C ILE A 82 3.59 9.99 -3.91
N ILE A 83 4.81 10.18 -3.42
CA ILE A 83 6.01 10.38 -4.23
C ILE A 83 6.80 9.06 -4.19
N GLN A 84 7.24 8.62 -5.37
CA GLN A 84 8.12 7.48 -5.55
C GLN A 84 9.55 7.98 -5.74
N PHE A 85 10.48 7.37 -5.01
CA PHE A 85 11.91 7.62 -5.11
C PHE A 85 12.66 6.35 -5.49
N ASP A 86 13.83 6.51 -6.12
CA ASP A 86 14.79 5.42 -6.28
C ASP A 86 15.50 5.11 -4.95
N LEU A 87 16.39 4.11 -4.94
CA LEU A 87 17.16 3.75 -3.74
C LEU A 87 18.22 4.80 -3.34
N LYS A 88 18.50 5.77 -4.22
CA LYS A 88 19.37 6.92 -3.96
C LYS A 88 18.58 8.15 -3.54
N LEU A 89 17.26 7.99 -3.32
CA LEU A 89 16.33 9.03 -2.91
C LEU A 89 16.12 10.15 -3.93
N ASN A 90 16.38 9.87 -5.22
CA ASN A 90 15.95 10.75 -6.30
C ASN A 90 14.47 10.53 -6.57
N GLU A 91 13.71 11.62 -6.68
CA GLU A 91 12.30 11.56 -7.06
C GLU A 91 12.16 11.00 -8.48
N ILE A 92 11.30 9.99 -8.65
CA ILE A 92 10.99 9.36 -9.94
C ILE A 92 9.63 9.81 -10.46
N ALA A 93 8.61 9.81 -9.58
CA ALA A 93 7.23 10.06 -9.99
C ALA A 93 6.35 10.49 -8.81
N ARG A 94 5.28 11.22 -9.12
CA ARG A 94 4.20 11.58 -8.18
C ARG A 94 2.89 10.97 -8.62
N TYR A 95 2.09 10.54 -7.65
CA TYR A 95 0.78 9.96 -7.89
C TYR A 95 -0.24 10.54 -6.92
N ASP A 96 -1.43 10.90 -7.40
CA ASP A 96 -2.50 11.47 -6.55
C ASP A 96 -2.95 10.53 -5.42
N SER A 97 -2.59 9.24 -5.46
CA SER A 97 -2.92 8.29 -4.41
C SER A 97 -2.02 7.05 -4.44
N PRO A 98 -1.89 6.31 -3.31
CA PRO A 98 -1.24 5.00 -3.28
C PRO A 98 -1.86 3.99 -4.24
N LYS A 99 -3.16 4.13 -4.56
CA LYS A 99 -3.84 3.27 -5.54
C LYS A 99 -3.35 3.53 -6.95
N LYS A 100 -3.15 4.80 -7.34
CA LYS A 100 -2.57 5.14 -8.65
C LYS A 100 -1.12 4.66 -8.76
N ALA A 101 -0.33 4.83 -7.70
CA ALA A 101 1.04 4.32 -7.65
C ALA A 101 1.09 2.79 -7.83
N ALA A 102 0.19 2.04 -7.17
CA ALA A 102 0.10 0.58 -7.29
C ALA A 102 -0.20 0.15 -8.74
N ILE A 103 -1.14 0.82 -9.41
CA ILE A 103 -1.50 0.52 -10.80
C ILE A 103 -0.32 0.81 -11.74
N ALA A 104 0.34 1.96 -11.57
CA ALA A 104 1.44 2.39 -12.44
C ALA A 104 2.70 1.52 -12.29
N THR A 105 3.01 1.11 -11.05
CA THR A 105 4.23 0.34 -10.75
C THR A 105 4.04 -1.17 -10.81
N GLY A 106 2.79 -1.66 -10.79
CA GLY A 106 2.47 -3.08 -10.65
C GLY A 106 2.77 -3.65 -9.25
N ILE A 107 3.16 -2.80 -8.28
CA ILE A 107 3.45 -3.20 -6.90
C ILE A 107 2.15 -3.21 -6.11
N ASP A 108 1.93 -4.25 -5.30
CA ASP A 108 0.76 -4.30 -4.42
C ASP A 108 0.73 -3.09 -3.47
N ARG A 109 -0.44 -2.46 -3.37
CA ARG A 109 -0.67 -1.26 -2.56
C ARG A 109 -0.19 -1.44 -1.12
N GLN A 110 -0.29 -2.63 -0.53
CA GLN A 110 0.15 -2.87 0.85
C GLN A 110 1.65 -2.60 1.04
N TYR A 111 2.48 -2.95 0.05
CA TYR A 111 3.92 -2.74 0.11
C TYR A 111 4.29 -1.27 -0.06
N ILE A 112 3.59 -0.57 -0.95
CA ILE A 112 3.71 0.88 -1.11
C ILE A 112 3.38 1.58 0.22
N LEU A 113 2.26 1.20 0.85
CA LEU A 113 1.84 1.77 2.13
C LEU A 113 2.81 1.47 3.27
N SER A 114 3.37 0.26 3.32
CA SER A 114 4.37 -0.12 4.32
C SER A 114 5.58 0.82 4.27
N THR A 115 6.07 1.13 3.07
CA THR A 115 7.17 2.11 2.96
C THR A 115 6.73 3.52 3.33
N ALA A 116 5.57 3.97 2.86
CA ALA A 116 5.05 5.33 3.13
C ALA A 116 4.68 5.60 4.59
N ARG A 117 4.48 4.54 5.39
CA ARG A 117 4.26 4.62 6.84
C ARG A 117 5.51 4.38 7.67
N HIS A 118 6.66 4.22 7.01
CA HIS A 118 7.95 3.95 7.64
C HIS A 118 8.08 2.56 8.27
N ASP A 119 7.12 1.65 8.04
CA ASP A 119 7.19 0.24 8.48
C ASP A 119 8.32 -0.53 7.77
N SER A 120 8.72 -0.06 6.59
CA SER A 120 9.82 -0.62 5.78
C SER A 120 10.62 0.48 5.11
N LYS A 121 11.94 0.27 4.99
CA LYS A 121 12.86 1.25 4.37
C LYS A 121 12.68 1.36 2.86
N SER A 122 12.37 0.26 2.18
CA SER A 122 12.14 0.24 0.73
C SER A 122 11.25 -0.94 0.34
N THR A 123 10.76 -0.92 -0.90
CA THR A 123 10.02 -2.02 -1.51
C THR A 123 10.29 -2.08 -2.99
N HIS A 124 10.56 -3.28 -3.53
CA HIS A 124 10.75 -3.51 -4.97
C HIS A 124 11.74 -2.55 -5.66
N GLY A 125 12.76 -2.06 -4.93
CA GLY A 125 13.73 -1.10 -5.47
C GLY A 125 13.34 0.37 -5.37
N TYR A 126 12.27 0.69 -4.66
CA TYR A 126 11.76 2.05 -4.49
C TYR A 126 11.50 2.40 -3.03
N VAL A 127 11.44 3.70 -2.75
CA VAL A 127 10.93 4.27 -1.50
C VAL A 127 9.69 5.09 -1.85
N PHE A 128 8.59 4.93 -1.13
CA PHE A 128 7.40 5.76 -1.33
C PHE A 128 7.14 6.61 -0.09
N ARG A 129 6.80 7.89 -0.26
CA ARG A 129 6.46 8.82 0.84
C ARG A 129 5.21 9.60 0.51
N TYR A 130 4.41 9.95 1.51
CA TYR A 130 3.35 10.92 1.27
C TYR A 130 3.96 12.30 1.03
N GLU A 131 3.31 13.11 0.22
CA GLU A 131 3.77 14.49 -0.04
C GLU A 131 3.73 15.37 1.21
N ASP A 132 2.84 15.06 2.17
CA ASP A 132 2.74 15.75 3.46
C ASP A 132 3.66 15.16 4.55
N ASP A 133 4.56 14.24 4.19
CA ASP A 133 5.52 13.64 5.10
C ASP A 133 6.80 14.49 5.20
N ASN A 134 6.97 15.15 6.35
CA ASN A 134 8.12 16.03 6.61
C ASN A 134 9.31 15.30 7.27
N THR A 135 9.29 13.96 7.35
CA THR A 135 10.42 13.21 7.90
C THR A 135 11.64 13.28 6.99
N ASP A 136 12.83 13.26 7.59
CA ASP A 136 14.08 13.26 6.82
C ASP A 136 14.19 11.95 6.01
N ILE A 137 14.11 12.09 4.68
CA ILE A 137 14.12 10.98 3.75
C ILE A 137 15.41 10.15 3.82
N ASN A 138 16.52 10.76 4.26
CA ASN A 138 17.82 10.09 4.38
C ASN A 138 17.83 8.99 5.45
N GLN A 139 16.91 9.02 6.42
CA GLN A 139 16.76 7.95 7.42
C GLN A 139 16.32 6.61 6.80
N PHE A 140 15.84 6.65 5.55
CA PHE A 140 15.24 5.53 4.85
C PHE A 140 16.08 5.04 3.68
N THR A 141 17.31 5.53 3.53
CA THR A 141 18.29 4.87 2.67
C THR A 141 18.41 3.40 3.08
N PRO A 142 18.19 2.44 2.15
CA PRO A 142 18.43 1.04 2.45
C PRO A 142 19.88 0.86 2.90
N THR A 143 20.08 0.28 4.08
CA THR A 143 21.42 0.09 4.67
C THR A 143 22.31 -0.80 3.82
N HIS A 144 21.73 -1.71 3.03
CA HIS A 144 22.43 -2.48 2.01
C HIS A 144 21.56 -2.53 0.75
N GLN A 145 22.11 -2.09 -0.38
CA GLN A 145 21.63 -2.55 -1.67
C GLN A 145 21.98 -4.04 -1.75
N PRO A 146 21.03 -4.98 -1.94
CA PRO A 146 21.40 -6.32 -2.34
C PRO A 146 21.99 -6.19 -3.74
N THR A 147 23.30 -5.97 -3.81
CA THR A 147 24.03 -6.17 -5.05
C THR A 147 23.69 -7.59 -5.49
N PRO A 148 23.22 -7.78 -6.73
CA PRO A 148 23.04 -9.11 -7.26
C PRO A 148 24.37 -9.84 -7.07
N LYS A 149 24.42 -10.78 -6.12
CA LYS A 149 25.66 -11.52 -5.87
C LYS A 149 25.94 -12.32 -7.11
N ALA A 150 26.95 -11.89 -7.87
CA ALA A 150 27.37 -12.60 -9.04
C ALA A 150 27.91 -13.96 -8.59
N VAL A 151 27.52 -15.00 -9.32
CA VAL A 151 27.94 -16.37 -9.01
C VAL A 151 28.56 -17.02 -10.22
N LEU A 152 29.65 -17.72 -9.98
CA LEU A 152 30.40 -18.50 -10.95
C LEU A 152 29.91 -19.94 -10.86
N GLN A 153 29.54 -20.50 -11.99
CA GLN A 153 29.10 -21.88 -12.15
C GLN A 153 30.26 -22.75 -12.62
N TYR A 154 30.45 -23.89 -11.97
CA TYR A 154 31.47 -24.88 -12.31
C TYR A 154 30.85 -26.27 -12.44
N THR A 155 31.47 -27.12 -13.25
CA THR A 155 31.15 -28.55 -13.28
C THR A 155 31.61 -29.25 -11.99
N LYS A 156 31.24 -30.52 -11.78
CA LYS A 156 31.67 -31.28 -10.59
C LYS A 156 33.18 -31.52 -10.57
N GLU A 157 33.80 -31.52 -11.74
CA GLU A 157 35.23 -31.67 -11.96
C GLU A 157 35.98 -30.34 -11.80
N GLY A 158 35.28 -29.25 -11.45
CA GLY A 158 35.87 -27.94 -11.18
C GLY A 158 36.12 -27.08 -12.43
N LYS A 159 35.63 -27.48 -13.61
CA LYS A 159 35.77 -26.67 -14.83
C LYS A 159 34.77 -25.51 -14.83
N PHE A 160 35.24 -24.30 -15.11
CA PHE A 160 34.37 -23.13 -15.24
C PHE A 160 33.37 -23.29 -16.40
N VAL A 161 32.11 -22.94 -16.13
CA VAL A 161 31.02 -23.01 -17.12
C VAL A 161 30.58 -21.61 -17.51
N LYS A 162 30.14 -20.80 -16.53
CA LYS A 162 29.50 -19.52 -16.81
C LYS A 162 29.47 -18.61 -15.58
N GLU A 163 29.51 -17.31 -15.83
CA GLU A 163 29.20 -16.27 -14.85
C GLU A 163 27.73 -15.85 -14.93
N TRP A 164 27.12 -15.69 -13.76
CA TRP A 164 25.76 -15.19 -13.60
C TRP A 164 25.78 -13.90 -12.80
N ASN A 165 25.23 -12.83 -13.37
CA ASN A 165 25.07 -11.55 -12.69
C ASN A 165 24.00 -11.58 -11.56
N SER A 166 23.37 -12.72 -11.30
CA SER A 166 22.41 -12.90 -10.20
C SER A 166 22.17 -14.39 -9.94
N ILE A 167 22.21 -14.79 -8.66
CA ILE A 167 21.78 -16.12 -8.20
C ILE A 167 20.38 -16.46 -8.75
N ARG A 168 19.45 -15.51 -8.73
CA ARG A 168 18.05 -15.75 -9.13
C ARG A 168 17.93 -16.14 -10.61
N LYS A 169 18.75 -15.55 -11.49
CA LYS A 169 18.77 -15.92 -12.91
C LYS A 169 19.30 -17.34 -13.11
N ALA A 170 20.31 -17.74 -12.36
CA ALA A 170 20.82 -19.10 -12.37
C ALA A 170 19.78 -20.10 -11.84
N GLU A 171 19.09 -19.77 -10.75
CA GLU A 171 18.02 -20.58 -10.16
C GLU A 171 16.90 -20.84 -11.17
N ILE A 172 16.43 -19.80 -11.88
CA ILE A 172 15.38 -19.93 -12.89
C ILE A 172 15.85 -20.76 -14.08
N LYS A 173 17.07 -20.54 -14.60
CA LYS A 173 17.56 -21.24 -15.80
C LYS A 173 17.65 -22.76 -15.59
N TYR A 174 18.10 -23.17 -14.41
CA TYR A 174 18.34 -24.58 -14.09
C TYR A 174 17.25 -25.18 -13.19
N SER A 175 16.14 -24.47 -12.98
CA SER A 175 15.04 -24.87 -12.10
C SER A 175 15.52 -25.30 -10.70
N ILE A 176 16.50 -24.56 -10.16
CA ILE A 176 17.06 -24.81 -8.83
C ILE A 176 16.22 -24.06 -7.79
N ALA A 177 15.81 -24.75 -6.73
CA ALA A 177 15.04 -24.15 -5.65
C ALA A 177 15.80 -22.98 -4.97
N ASN A 178 15.03 -21.97 -4.56
CA ASN A 178 15.58 -20.74 -3.99
C ASN A 178 16.45 -21.02 -2.75
N GLY A 179 17.62 -20.38 -2.70
CA GLY A 179 18.57 -20.50 -1.59
C GLY A 179 19.55 -21.67 -1.71
N LYS A 180 19.31 -22.66 -2.60
CA LYS A 180 20.22 -23.81 -2.78
C LYS A 180 21.58 -23.40 -3.33
N ILE A 181 21.61 -22.52 -4.33
CA ILE A 181 22.87 -21.99 -4.89
C ILE A 181 23.66 -21.26 -3.80
N SER A 182 22.98 -20.44 -2.99
CA SER A 182 23.63 -19.70 -1.89
C SER A 182 24.21 -20.64 -0.82
N ALA A 183 23.54 -21.75 -0.53
CA ALA A 183 24.03 -22.76 0.42
C ALA A 183 25.30 -23.46 -0.10
N VAL A 184 25.41 -23.68 -1.41
CA VAL A 184 26.65 -24.21 -2.02
C VAL A 184 27.78 -23.19 -1.91
N CYS A 185 27.51 -21.92 -2.24
CA CYS A 185 28.52 -20.87 -2.15
C CYS A 185 29.03 -20.65 -0.70
N LYS A 186 28.20 -20.97 0.31
CA LYS A 186 28.55 -20.92 1.74
C LYS A 186 29.20 -22.21 2.26
N GLY A 187 29.42 -23.22 1.41
CA GLY A 187 29.96 -24.53 1.81
C GLY A 187 28.99 -25.44 2.56
N GLN A 188 27.73 -25.03 2.74
CA GLN A 188 26.70 -25.84 3.42
C GLN A 188 26.20 -27.01 2.55
N ARG A 189 26.43 -26.95 1.24
CA ARG A 189 26.10 -28.02 0.28
C ARG A 189 27.25 -28.19 -0.71
N LYS A 190 27.46 -29.42 -1.19
CA LYS A 190 28.50 -29.72 -2.18
C LYS A 190 28.12 -29.29 -3.61
N SER A 191 26.83 -29.28 -3.94
CA SER A 191 26.33 -28.88 -5.27
C SER A 191 24.85 -28.51 -5.24
N ALA A 192 24.41 -27.81 -6.30
CA ALA A 192 23.02 -27.50 -6.57
C ALA A 192 22.76 -27.60 -8.08
N GLY A 193 21.70 -28.30 -8.48
CA GLY A 193 21.38 -28.55 -9.89
C GLY A 193 22.47 -29.30 -10.67
N GLY A 194 23.33 -30.05 -9.98
CA GLY A 194 24.46 -30.76 -10.59
C GLY A 194 25.75 -29.95 -10.74
N TYR A 195 25.75 -28.67 -10.34
CA TYR A 195 26.89 -27.76 -10.47
C TYR A 195 27.44 -27.31 -9.12
N ILE A 196 28.72 -26.92 -9.11
CA ILE A 196 29.37 -26.23 -8.01
C ILE A 196 29.24 -24.72 -8.24
N TRP A 197 28.95 -23.97 -7.19
CA TRP A 197 28.69 -22.53 -7.26
C TRP A 197 29.60 -21.79 -6.28
N LYS A 198 30.22 -20.71 -6.74
CA LYS A 198 31.02 -19.81 -5.90
C LYS A 198 30.55 -18.37 -6.10
N TYR A 199 30.62 -17.55 -5.05
CA TYR A 199 30.48 -16.11 -5.22
C TYR A 199 31.64 -15.60 -6.06
N LYS A 200 31.36 -14.70 -6.99
CA LYS A 200 32.40 -13.89 -7.61
C LYS A 200 32.79 -12.84 -6.57
N ASP A 201 34.06 -12.83 -6.19
CA ASP A 201 34.58 -11.79 -5.32
C ASP A 201 34.41 -10.44 -6.02
N VAL A 202 33.81 -9.50 -5.30
CA VAL A 202 33.71 -8.11 -5.73
C VAL A 202 34.93 -7.45 -5.11
N GLU A 203 35.94 -7.14 -5.93
CA GLU A 203 36.98 -6.17 -5.55
C GLU A 203 36.35 -4.82 -5.20
#